data_AF-H3GY79-F1
#
_entry.id   AF-H3GY79-F1
#
_cell.length_a   1.000
_cell.length_b   1.000
_cell.length_c   1.000
_cell.angle_alpha   90.00
_cell.angle_beta   90.00
_cell.angle_gamma   90.00
#
_symmetry.space_group_name_H-M   'P 1'
#
loop_
_entity.id
_entity.type
_entity.pdbx_description
1 polymer ?
#
loop_
_entity_poly.entity_id
_entity_poly.type
_entity_poly.pdbx_seq_one_letter_code
_entity_poly.pdbx_strand_id
1 'polypeptide(L)'
;MQMVLEERELWEVTSGEVKLEHCTTTADQATFKRKSRKALAIICLAMEDSQLPLVRSAKDAHDAWSRLEGHFEKKSLANKLFLRRRFFTTMMDEGDDVLEHINKLKTLAEQLDAVGAPVSEDDLVITLLGSLSESYQFLITALESRADSLSWELVTSRLLHEDMKRKEQGGGGVDRAAHGQGQAFMTRDNKRKGRPVKKTGACHNCGKQGHWIAECPSRCRQAE
;
A
#
# COMPACT_ATOMS: atom_id res chain seq x y z
N MET A 1 -3.19 -7.04 -21.98
CA MET A 1 -3.13 -7.16 -23.46
C MET A 1 -4.39 -7.77 -24.05
N GLN A 2 -4.94 -8.84 -23.46
CA GLN A 2 -6.20 -9.48 -23.91
C GLN A 2 -7.37 -8.50 -24.11
N MET A 3 -7.67 -7.64 -23.12
CA MET A 3 -8.75 -6.65 -23.24
C MET A 3 -8.67 -5.77 -24.50
N VAL A 4 -7.46 -5.36 -24.91
CA VAL A 4 -7.25 -4.53 -26.11
C VAL A 4 -7.52 -5.32 -27.39
N LEU A 5 -7.23 -6.62 -27.38
CA LEU A 5 -7.50 -7.51 -28.52
C LEU A 5 -8.99 -7.85 -28.62
N GLU A 6 -9.68 -7.99 -27.49
CA GLU A 6 -11.14 -8.18 -27.42
C GLU A 6 -11.90 -6.95 -27.92
N GLU A 7 -11.56 -5.76 -27.42
CA GLU A 7 -12.15 -4.48 -27.87
C GLU A 7 -12.05 -4.28 -29.40
N ARG A 8 -10.98 -4.82 -29.99
CA ARG A 8 -10.69 -4.67 -31.43
C ARG A 8 -11.19 -5.84 -32.28
N GLU A 9 -11.92 -6.78 -31.69
CA GLU A 9 -12.45 -7.98 -32.35
C GLU A 9 -11.34 -8.85 -33.00
N LEU A 10 -10.21 -8.96 -32.31
CA LEU A 10 -9.02 -9.71 -32.75
C LEU A 10 -8.74 -10.93 -31.89
N TRP A 11 -9.41 -11.07 -30.75
CA TRP A 11 -9.16 -12.14 -29.78
C TRP A 11 -9.39 -13.52 -30.37
N GLU A 12 -10.50 -13.75 -31.06
CA GLU A 12 -10.86 -15.00 -31.74
C GLU A 12 -9.77 -15.58 -32.67
N VAL A 13 -8.97 -14.71 -33.30
CA VAL A 13 -7.84 -15.11 -34.16
C VAL A 13 -6.55 -15.34 -33.35
N THR A 14 -6.44 -14.71 -32.19
CA THR A 14 -5.27 -14.77 -31.30
C THR A 14 -5.35 -15.94 -30.32
N SER A 15 -6.54 -16.24 -29.78
CA SER A 15 -6.83 -17.37 -28.90
C SER A 15 -6.85 -18.71 -29.64
N GLY A 16 -6.98 -18.67 -30.97
CA GLY A 16 -6.99 -19.86 -31.83
C GLY A 16 -8.36 -20.53 -31.94
N GLU A 17 -9.41 -19.88 -31.44
CA GLU A 17 -10.82 -20.27 -31.61
C GLU A 17 -11.18 -20.37 -33.10
N VAL A 18 -10.77 -19.38 -33.88
CA VAL A 18 -10.87 -19.41 -35.34
C VAL A 18 -9.50 -19.78 -35.91
N LYS A 19 -9.46 -20.81 -36.76
CA LYS A 19 -8.24 -21.17 -37.51
C LYS A 19 -8.46 -20.92 -38.98
N LEU A 20 -7.39 -20.57 -39.69
CA LEU A 20 -7.42 -20.36 -41.14
C LEU A 20 -8.02 -21.56 -41.89
N GLU A 21 -7.83 -22.78 -41.38
CA GLU A 21 -8.37 -24.04 -41.94
C GLU A 21 -9.90 -24.09 -41.96
N HIS A 22 -10.57 -23.36 -41.06
CA HIS A 22 -12.04 -23.30 -41.00
C HIS A 22 -12.63 -22.24 -41.93
N CYS A 23 -11.80 -21.40 -42.56
CA CYS A 23 -12.26 -20.39 -43.51
C CYS A 23 -12.49 -21.02 -44.89
N THR A 24 -13.76 -21.16 -45.28
CA THR A 24 -14.16 -21.84 -46.52
C THR A 24 -14.03 -20.96 -47.77
N THR A 25 -14.21 -19.63 -47.62
CA THR A 25 -14.11 -18.70 -48.75
C THR A 25 -12.78 -17.96 -48.78
N THR A 26 -12.36 -17.52 -49.97
CA THR A 26 -11.15 -16.68 -50.15
C THR A 26 -11.28 -15.33 -49.44
N ALA A 27 -12.49 -14.76 -49.36
CA ALA A 27 -12.77 -13.53 -48.65
C ALA A 27 -12.59 -13.68 -47.13
N ASP A 28 -13.05 -14.81 -46.56
CA ASP A 28 -12.88 -15.11 -45.13
C ASP A 28 -11.41 -15.32 -44.78
N GLN A 29 -10.68 -16.07 -45.61
CA GLN A 29 -9.23 -16.27 -45.43
C GLN A 29 -8.45 -14.94 -45.49
N ALA A 30 -8.82 -14.02 -46.38
CA ALA A 30 -8.20 -12.70 -46.46
C ALA A 30 -8.50 -11.85 -45.22
N THR A 31 -9.74 -11.92 -44.72
CA THR A 31 -10.17 -11.22 -43.49
C THR A 31 -9.45 -11.77 -42.26
N PHE A 32 -9.35 -13.09 -42.14
CA PHE A 32 -8.59 -13.77 -41.09
C PHE A 32 -7.13 -13.32 -41.07
N LYS A 33 -6.44 -13.37 -42.22
CA LYS A 33 -5.04 -12.93 -42.34
C LYS A 33 -4.87 -11.46 -41.97
N ARG A 34 -5.82 -10.60 -42.32
CA ARG A 34 -5.81 -9.18 -41.95
C ARG A 34 -5.94 -9.01 -40.43
N LYS A 35 -6.90 -9.69 -39.80
CA LYS A 35 -7.08 -9.68 -38.34
C LYS A 35 -5.83 -10.20 -37.63
N SER A 36 -5.29 -11.33 -38.08
CA SER A 36 -4.07 -11.94 -37.52
C SER A 36 -2.85 -11.00 -37.58
N ARG A 37 -2.58 -10.36 -38.72
CA ARG A 37 -1.49 -9.36 -38.81
C ARG A 37 -1.70 -8.16 -37.89
N LYS A 38 -2.93 -7.67 -37.79
CA LYS A 38 -3.27 -6.54 -36.91
C LYS A 38 -3.06 -6.90 -35.43
N ALA A 39 -3.48 -8.10 -35.04
CA ALA A 39 -3.29 -8.62 -33.69
C ALA A 39 -1.81 -8.77 -33.35
N LEU A 40 -1.03 -9.38 -34.24
CA LEU A 40 0.42 -9.53 -34.08
C LEU A 40 1.12 -8.19 -33.91
N ALA A 41 0.75 -7.18 -34.71
CA ALA A 41 1.31 -5.84 -34.58
C ALA A 41 0.98 -5.22 -33.21
N ILE A 42 -0.26 -5.36 -32.72
CA ILE A 42 -0.66 -4.85 -31.40
C ILE A 42 0.13 -5.55 -30.29
N ILE A 43 0.30 -6.88 -30.37
CA ILE A 43 1.10 -7.64 -29.40
C ILE A 43 2.52 -7.08 -29.35
N CYS A 44 3.19 -6.97 -30.50
CA CYS A 44 4.56 -6.45 -30.56
C CYS A 44 4.66 -5.00 -30.06
N LEU A 45 3.70 -4.14 -30.37
CA LEU A 45 3.69 -2.73 -29.94
C LEU A 45 3.40 -2.54 -28.45
N ALA A 46 2.74 -3.52 -27.81
CA ALA A 46 2.42 -3.48 -26.39
C ALA A 46 3.53 -4.06 -25.50
N MET A 47 4.58 -4.64 -26.09
CA MET A 47 5.71 -5.23 -25.38
C MET A 47 6.87 -4.24 -25.26
N GLU A 48 7.65 -4.37 -24.19
CA GLU A 48 8.94 -3.70 -24.09
C GLU A 48 9.95 -4.31 -25.08
N ASP A 49 10.91 -3.49 -25.54
CA ASP A 49 11.93 -3.90 -26.50
C ASP A 49 12.74 -5.13 -26.05
N SER A 50 12.93 -5.26 -24.73
CA SER A 50 13.62 -6.40 -24.09
C SER A 50 12.90 -7.74 -24.28
N GLN A 51 11.58 -7.71 -24.51
CA GLN A 51 10.73 -8.90 -24.63
C GLN A 51 10.46 -9.29 -26.09
N LEU A 52 10.66 -8.38 -27.06
CA LEU A 52 10.46 -8.63 -28.49
C LEU A 52 11.16 -9.89 -29.05
N PRO A 53 12.36 -10.29 -28.57
CA PRO A 53 12.98 -11.54 -29.02
C PRO A 53 12.12 -12.79 -28.81
N LEU A 54 11.19 -12.79 -27.84
CA LEU A 54 10.30 -13.92 -27.56
C LEU A 54 9.31 -14.19 -28.70
N VAL A 55 8.87 -13.14 -29.39
CA VAL A 55 7.83 -13.19 -30.43
C VAL A 55 8.39 -12.93 -31.83
N ARG A 56 9.68 -12.60 -31.97
CA ARG A 56 10.31 -12.25 -33.26
C ARG A 56 10.12 -13.32 -34.34
N SER A 57 10.17 -14.60 -33.98
CA SER A 57 10.02 -15.71 -34.91
C SER A 57 8.58 -16.25 -34.99
N ALA A 58 7.60 -15.54 -34.42
CA ALA A 58 6.21 -15.96 -34.46
C ALA A 58 5.65 -15.84 -35.88
N LYS A 59 4.93 -16.87 -36.33
CA LYS A 59 4.36 -16.92 -37.68
C LYS A 59 3.11 -16.06 -37.83
N ASP A 60 2.33 -15.98 -36.77
CA ASP A 60 1.05 -15.28 -36.70
C ASP A 60 0.77 -14.83 -35.25
N ALA A 61 -0.34 -14.13 -35.05
CA ALA A 61 -0.73 -13.65 -33.72
C ALA A 61 -0.92 -14.77 -32.70
N HIS A 62 -1.44 -15.92 -33.12
CA HIS A 62 -1.68 -17.06 -32.22
C HIS A 62 -0.36 -17.70 -31.78
N ASP A 63 0.59 -17.91 -32.69
CA ASP A 63 1.94 -18.39 -32.35
C ASP A 63 2.66 -17.40 -31.42
N ALA A 64 2.53 -16.09 -31.66
CA ALA A 64 3.08 -15.08 -30.75
C ALA A 64 2.47 -15.17 -29.35
N TRP A 65 1.14 -15.24 -29.26
CA TRP A 65 0.42 -15.36 -27.99
C TRP A 65 0.79 -16.65 -27.25
N SER A 66 0.79 -17.80 -27.94
CA SER A 66 1.16 -19.09 -27.38
C SER A 66 2.59 -19.11 -26.82
N ARG A 67 3.53 -18.41 -27.47
CA ARG A 67 4.91 -18.27 -26.97
C ARG A 67 5.00 -17.40 -25.72
N LEU A 68 4.22 -16.33 -25.67
CA LEU A 68 4.13 -15.46 -24.49
C LEU A 68 3.54 -16.24 -23.31
N GLU A 69 2.44 -16.95 -23.50
CA GLU A 69 1.86 -17.86 -22.50
C GLU A 69 2.88 -18.92 -22.08
N GLY A 70 3.53 -19.58 -23.03
CA GLY A 70 4.54 -20.61 -22.75
C GLY A 70 5.79 -20.08 -22.02
N HIS A 71 6.11 -18.80 -22.14
CA HIS A 71 7.24 -18.16 -21.47
C HIS A 71 6.87 -17.60 -20.10
N PHE A 72 5.83 -16.78 -20.03
CA PHE A 72 5.43 -16.06 -18.82
C PHE A 72 4.50 -16.88 -17.92
N GLU A 73 3.59 -17.67 -18.51
CA GLU A 73 2.65 -18.53 -17.78
C GLU A 73 3.11 -19.99 -17.76
N LYS A 74 4.41 -20.23 -17.93
CA LYS A 74 4.97 -21.59 -17.94
C LYS A 74 4.61 -22.28 -16.63
N LYS A 75 3.66 -23.21 -16.67
CA LYS A 75 3.13 -23.98 -15.52
C LYS A 75 4.13 -24.97 -14.91
N SER A 76 5.42 -24.80 -15.20
CA SER A 76 6.50 -25.62 -14.68
C SER A 76 6.64 -25.47 -13.15
N LEU A 77 7.03 -26.56 -12.48
CA LEU A 77 7.32 -26.54 -11.05
C LEU A 77 8.36 -25.47 -10.67
N ALA A 78 9.37 -25.26 -11.51
CA ALA A 78 10.41 -24.25 -11.29
C ALA A 78 9.84 -22.83 -11.27
N ASN A 79 8.93 -22.49 -12.19
CA ASN A 79 8.28 -21.17 -12.23
C ASN A 79 7.36 -20.97 -11.01
N LYS A 80 6.54 -21.99 -10.68
CA LYS A 80 5.71 -21.98 -9.46
C LYS A 80 6.56 -21.76 -8.21
N LEU A 81 7.69 -22.47 -8.09
CA LEU A 81 8.62 -22.34 -6.97
C LEU A 81 9.25 -20.94 -6.91
N PHE A 82 9.67 -20.41 -8.05
CA PHE A 82 10.23 -19.06 -8.14
C PHE A 82 9.24 -17.99 -7.66
N LEU A 83 8.00 -18.03 -8.17
CA LEU A 83 6.94 -17.09 -7.78
C LEU A 83 6.55 -17.25 -6.31
N ARG A 84 6.37 -18.49 -5.82
CA ARG A 84 6.09 -18.76 -4.39
C ARG A 84 7.19 -18.22 -3.49
N ARG A 85 8.46 -18.46 -3.84
CA ARG A 85 9.59 -17.94 -3.07
C ARG A 85 9.56 -16.43 -3.04
N ARG A 86 9.35 -15.77 -4.17
CA ARG A 86 9.27 -14.31 -4.27
C ARG A 86 8.10 -13.76 -3.46
N PHE A 87 6.94 -14.39 -3.51
CA PHE A 87 5.76 -14.02 -2.73
C PHE A 87 6.04 -14.03 -1.23
N PHE A 88 6.54 -15.14 -0.68
CA PHE A 88 6.80 -15.27 0.77
C PHE A 88 8.04 -14.52 1.29
N THR A 89 8.89 -14.00 0.40
CA THR A 89 10.13 -13.29 0.79
C THR A 89 10.10 -11.80 0.44
N THR A 90 9.00 -11.31 -0.14
CA THR A 90 8.85 -9.88 -0.41
C THR A 90 8.61 -9.17 0.92
N MET A 91 9.50 -8.23 1.25
CA MET A 91 9.43 -7.40 2.45
C MET A 91 9.30 -5.92 2.05
N MET A 92 8.69 -5.13 2.92
CA MET A 92 8.62 -3.68 2.83
C MET A 92 9.72 -3.08 3.71
N ASP A 93 10.52 -2.18 3.14
CA ASP A 93 11.53 -1.45 3.90
C ASP A 93 10.93 -0.18 4.54
N GLU A 94 11.61 0.38 5.54
CA GLU A 94 11.14 1.61 6.18
C GLU A 94 11.16 2.79 5.19
N GLY A 95 10.00 3.43 5.04
CA GLY A 95 9.82 4.58 4.14
C GLY A 95 9.33 4.22 2.74
N ASP A 96 9.19 2.93 2.42
CA ASP A 96 8.55 2.48 1.17
C ASP A 96 7.09 2.91 1.09
N ASP A 97 6.58 3.02 -0.14
CA ASP A 97 5.17 3.29 -0.35
C ASP A 97 4.31 2.04 -0.09
N VAL A 98 3.43 2.16 0.91
CA VAL A 98 2.54 1.08 1.33
C VAL A 98 1.63 0.59 0.21
N LEU A 99 1.11 1.49 -0.64
CA LEU A 99 0.22 1.10 -1.72
C LEU A 99 0.98 0.33 -2.81
N GLU A 100 2.19 0.76 -3.14
CA GLU A 100 3.07 0.03 -4.05
C GLU A 100 3.37 -1.38 -3.53
N HIS A 101 3.68 -1.53 -2.24
CA HIS A 101 3.93 -2.84 -1.62
C HIS A 101 2.70 -3.76 -1.66
N ILE A 102 1.52 -3.23 -1.33
CA ILE A 102 0.23 -3.97 -1.44
C ILE A 102 0.02 -4.46 -2.88
N ASN A 103 0.21 -3.58 -3.86
CA ASN A 103 0.05 -3.93 -5.27
C ASN A 103 1.06 -4.99 -5.72
N LYS A 104 2.31 -4.90 -5.27
CA LYS A 104 3.35 -5.88 -5.57
C LYS A 104 2.98 -7.29 -5.10
N LEU A 105 2.46 -7.43 -3.88
CA LEU A 105 1.98 -8.72 -3.36
C LEU A 105 0.77 -9.23 -4.15
N LYS A 106 -0.17 -8.34 -4.48
CA LYS A 106 -1.35 -8.69 -5.29
C LYS A 106 -0.96 -9.19 -6.68
N THR A 107 -0.03 -8.50 -7.36
CA THR A 107 0.49 -8.93 -8.66
C THR A 107 1.18 -10.28 -8.58
N LEU A 108 1.93 -10.57 -7.51
CA LEU A 108 2.54 -11.90 -7.32
C LEU A 108 1.48 -13.00 -7.11
N ALA A 109 0.39 -12.71 -6.39
CA ALA A 109 -0.73 -13.64 -6.23
C ALA A 109 -1.45 -13.91 -7.56
N GLU A 110 -1.68 -12.86 -8.37
CA GLU A 110 -2.25 -12.99 -9.73
C GLU A 110 -1.35 -13.81 -10.67
N GLN A 111 -0.03 -13.61 -10.60
CA GLN A 111 0.94 -14.43 -11.36
C GLN A 111 0.91 -15.89 -10.92
N LEU A 112 0.76 -16.14 -9.62
CA LEU A 112 0.62 -17.50 -9.07
C LEU A 112 -0.67 -18.18 -9.52
N ASP A 113 -1.77 -17.45 -9.59
CA ASP A 113 -3.04 -17.94 -10.13
C ASP A 113 -2.92 -18.30 -11.63
N ALA A 114 -2.31 -17.42 -12.44
CA ALA A 114 -2.11 -17.65 -13.87
C ALA A 114 -1.31 -18.93 -14.17
N VAL A 115 -0.31 -19.28 -13.35
CA VAL A 115 0.45 -20.53 -13.49
C VAL A 115 -0.25 -21.75 -12.87
N GLY A 116 -1.47 -21.61 -12.36
CA GLY A 116 -2.27 -22.67 -11.73
C GLY A 116 -1.73 -23.06 -10.36
N ALA A 117 -1.37 -22.07 -9.54
CA ALA A 117 -0.94 -22.23 -8.15
C ALA A 117 -1.56 -21.14 -7.26
N PRO A 118 -2.91 -21.04 -7.19
CA PRO A 118 -3.59 -19.96 -6.49
C PRO A 118 -3.16 -19.85 -5.03
N VAL A 119 -3.20 -18.62 -4.52
CA VAL A 119 -2.96 -18.27 -3.12
C VAL A 119 -4.31 -18.05 -2.45
N SER A 120 -4.51 -18.61 -1.25
CA SER A 120 -5.72 -18.35 -0.48
C SER A 120 -5.74 -16.91 0.01
N GLU A 121 -6.93 -16.38 0.31
CA GLU A 121 -7.02 -15.05 0.92
C GLU A 121 -6.28 -15.00 2.27
N ASP A 122 -6.37 -16.07 3.06
CA ASP A 122 -5.65 -16.20 4.33
C ASP A 122 -4.13 -16.11 4.14
N ASP A 123 -3.55 -16.87 3.20
CA ASP A 123 -2.11 -16.83 2.90
C ASP A 123 -1.69 -15.43 2.42
N LEU A 124 -2.57 -14.75 1.67
CA LEU A 124 -2.32 -13.39 1.19
C LEU A 124 -2.31 -12.37 2.33
N VAL A 125 -3.25 -12.46 3.26
CA VAL A 125 -3.31 -11.63 4.47
C VAL A 125 -2.10 -11.90 5.38
N ILE A 126 -1.79 -13.17 5.64
CA ILE A 126 -0.65 -13.58 6.47
C ILE A 126 0.66 -13.05 5.87
N THR A 127 0.84 -13.19 4.56
CA THR A 127 2.05 -12.71 3.87
C THR A 127 2.13 -11.19 3.91
N LEU A 128 1.03 -10.47 3.70
CA LEU A 128 1.01 -9.01 3.82
C LEU A 128 1.43 -8.57 5.22
N LEU A 129 0.78 -9.06 6.27
CA LEU A 129 1.10 -8.68 7.65
C LEU A 129 2.55 -9.02 8.02
N GLY A 130 3.04 -10.20 7.62
CA GLY A 130 4.42 -10.63 7.88
C GLY A 130 5.49 -9.88 7.08
N SER A 131 5.10 -9.19 6.00
CA SER A 131 6.02 -8.46 5.12
C SER A 131 6.22 -6.99 5.50
N LEU A 132 5.40 -6.44 6.40
CA LEU A 132 5.45 -5.02 6.77
C LEU A 132 6.71 -4.69 7.58
N SER A 133 7.16 -3.44 7.46
CA SER A 133 8.29 -2.91 8.23
C SER A 133 7.97 -2.79 9.73
N GLU A 134 9.01 -2.69 10.56
CA GLU A 134 8.91 -2.70 12.02
C GLU A 134 8.04 -1.55 12.55
N SER A 135 8.02 -0.42 11.86
CA SER A 135 7.18 0.70 12.26
C SER A 135 5.71 0.31 12.36
N TYR A 136 5.19 -0.63 11.55
CA TYR A 136 3.77 -1.05 11.55
C TYR A 136 3.41 -2.10 12.61
N GLN A 137 4.34 -2.52 13.46
CA GLN A 137 4.13 -3.60 14.46
C GLN A 137 2.91 -3.40 15.37
N PHE A 138 2.62 -2.18 15.80
CA PHE A 138 1.41 -1.90 16.60
C PHE A 138 0.11 -2.20 15.86
N LEU A 139 0.05 -1.90 14.57
CA LEU A 139 -1.11 -2.22 13.74
C LEU A 139 -1.23 -3.74 13.57
N ILE A 140 -0.12 -4.41 13.29
CA ILE A 140 -0.07 -5.88 13.14
C ILE A 140 -0.63 -6.54 14.38
N THR A 141 -0.10 -6.20 15.57
CA THR A 141 -0.56 -6.75 16.86
C THR A 141 -2.06 -6.53 17.07
N ALA A 142 -2.59 -5.34 16.71
CA ALA A 142 -4.01 -5.02 16.86
C ALA A 142 -4.92 -5.78 15.88
N LEU A 143 -4.41 -6.13 14.69
CA LEU A 143 -5.13 -6.95 13.72
C LEU A 143 -5.10 -8.42 14.14
N GLU A 144 -3.96 -8.93 14.61
CA GLU A 144 -3.81 -10.31 15.10
C GLU A 144 -4.72 -10.60 16.30
N SER A 145 -4.98 -9.63 17.17
CA SER A 145 -5.92 -9.81 18.28
C SER A 145 -7.38 -10.03 17.82
N ARG A 146 -7.67 -9.88 16.53
CA ARG A 146 -8.98 -10.03 15.88
C ARG A 146 -8.93 -10.98 14.68
N ALA A 147 -8.03 -11.97 14.73
CA ALA A 147 -7.68 -12.85 13.62
C ALA A 147 -8.87 -13.51 12.89
N ASP A 148 -9.93 -13.88 13.61
CA ASP A 148 -11.11 -14.58 13.06
C ASP A 148 -11.94 -13.75 12.03
N SER A 149 -11.57 -12.49 11.79
CA SER A 149 -12.34 -11.54 10.95
C SER A 149 -11.48 -10.78 9.94
N LEU A 150 -10.24 -11.22 9.69
CA LEU A 150 -9.33 -10.54 8.77
C LEU A 150 -9.63 -10.93 7.33
N SER A 151 -10.08 -9.97 6.53
CA SER A 151 -10.12 -10.05 5.07
C SER A 151 -9.04 -9.18 4.45
N TRP A 152 -8.68 -9.46 3.20
CA TRP A 152 -7.73 -8.65 2.45
C TRP A 152 -8.15 -7.17 2.39
N GLU A 153 -9.44 -6.92 2.14
CA GLU A 153 -10.02 -5.57 2.08
C GLU A 153 -9.89 -4.84 3.41
N LEU A 154 -10.21 -5.50 4.53
CA LEU A 154 -10.11 -4.89 5.86
C LEU A 154 -8.66 -4.52 6.18
N VAL A 155 -7.73 -5.43 5.96
CA VAL A 155 -6.31 -5.24 6.29
C VAL A 155 -5.70 -4.12 5.45
N THR A 156 -5.91 -4.14 4.13
CA THR A 156 -5.40 -3.09 3.23
C THR A 156 -5.99 -1.72 3.56
N SER A 157 -7.29 -1.63 3.86
CA SER A 157 -7.95 -0.39 4.30
C SER A 157 -7.33 0.17 5.58
N ARG A 158 -7.10 -0.68 6.59
CA ARG A 158 -6.47 -0.28 7.86
C ARG A 158 -5.03 0.15 7.68
N LEU A 159 -4.29 -0.56 6.83
CA LEU A 159 -2.90 -0.29 6.55
C LEU A 159 -2.71 1.06 5.84
N LEU A 160 -3.53 1.35 4.83
CA LEU A 160 -3.51 2.65 4.14
C LEU A 160 -3.93 3.81 5.06
N HIS A 161 -4.92 3.60 5.93
CA HIS A 161 -5.32 4.61 6.91
C HIS A 161 -4.19 4.92 7.91
N GLU A 162 -3.49 3.89 8.40
CA GLU A 162 -2.34 4.07 9.28
C GLU A 162 -1.17 4.77 8.56
N ASP A 163 -0.91 4.43 7.29
CA ASP A 163 0.08 5.11 6.45
C ASP A 163 -0.22 6.60 6.29
N MET A 164 -1.47 6.97 5.98
CA MET A 164 -1.90 8.38 5.89
C MET A 164 -1.66 9.12 7.21
N LYS A 165 -2.07 8.53 8.33
CA LYS A 165 -1.88 9.10 9.68
C LYS A 165 -0.40 9.31 10.00
N ARG A 166 0.48 8.41 9.56
CA ARG A 166 1.93 8.52 9.72
C ARG A 166 2.54 9.59 8.84
N LYS A 167 2.17 9.65 7.57
CA LYS A 167 2.58 10.72 6.64
C LYS A 167 2.16 12.08 7.17
N GLU A 168 0.97 12.19 7.75
CA GLU A 168 0.53 13.39 8.43
C GLU A 168 1.42 13.72 9.62
N GLN A 169 1.73 12.78 10.52
CA GLN A 169 2.56 13.04 11.70
C GLN A 169 4.04 13.31 11.36
N GLY A 170 4.58 12.63 10.34
CA GLY A 170 5.95 12.79 9.85
C GLY A 170 6.18 14.06 9.03
N GLY A 171 5.12 14.62 8.42
CA GLY A 171 5.15 15.93 7.75
C GLY A 171 5.05 17.14 8.70
N GLY A 172 5.11 16.93 10.02
CA GLY A 172 4.95 17.97 11.05
C GLY A 172 6.24 18.67 11.49
N GLY A 173 7.31 18.61 10.70
CA GLY A 173 8.49 19.46 10.86
C GLY A 173 8.33 20.72 10.02
N VAL A 174 7.77 21.77 10.63
CA VAL A 174 7.44 23.13 10.12
C VAL A 174 5.92 23.32 9.93
N ASP A 175 5.35 24.10 10.85
CA ASP A 175 4.01 24.75 10.77
C ASP A 175 2.73 23.96 11.03
N ARG A 176 2.72 23.04 12.01
CA ARG A 176 1.46 22.67 12.71
C ARG A 176 1.08 23.63 13.84
N ALA A 177 0.99 24.91 13.51
CA ALA A 177 0.39 25.95 14.35
C ALA A 177 -0.83 26.61 13.67
N ALA A 178 -1.65 25.87 12.94
CA ALA A 178 -2.97 26.32 12.55
C ALA A 178 -3.88 25.12 12.24
N HIS A 179 -5.03 25.08 12.92
CA HIS A 179 -6.16 24.17 12.69
C HIS A 179 -6.03 22.70 13.11
N GLY A 180 -6.17 22.49 14.43
CA GLY A 180 -6.80 21.31 14.99
C GLY A 180 -7.83 21.73 16.05
N GLN A 181 -9.12 21.70 15.70
CA GLN A 181 -10.18 21.58 16.68
C GLN A 181 -10.07 20.18 17.30
N GLY A 182 -9.58 20.13 18.53
CA GLY A 182 -9.44 18.91 19.31
C GLY A 182 -9.08 19.30 20.73
N GLN A 183 -10.08 19.28 21.61
CA GLN A 183 -9.94 19.62 23.03
C GLN A 183 -8.91 18.70 23.69
N ALA A 184 -7.76 19.26 24.05
CA ALA A 184 -6.89 18.74 25.09
C ALA A 184 -6.39 19.92 25.92
N PHE A 185 -6.90 20.04 27.14
CA PHE A 185 -6.54 21.08 28.09
C PHE A 185 -5.10 20.81 28.60
N MET A 186 -4.11 21.40 27.95
CA MET A 186 -2.76 21.53 28.48
C MET A 186 -2.51 23.02 28.74
N THR A 187 -2.63 23.43 30.00
CA THR A 187 -2.30 24.79 30.44
C THR A 187 -0.79 24.98 30.33
N ARG A 188 -0.35 25.55 29.21
CA ARG A 188 1.01 26.07 29.08
C ARG A 188 1.12 27.42 29.77
N ASP A 189 2.05 27.49 30.71
CA ASP A 189 2.56 28.67 31.39
C ASP A 189 2.75 29.83 30.41
N ASN A 190 1.77 30.74 30.42
CA ASN A 190 1.89 32.01 29.75
C ASN A 190 2.08 33.07 30.83
N LYS A 191 3.26 33.70 30.79
CA LYS A 191 3.74 34.80 31.63
C LYS A 191 2.81 36.01 31.51
N ARG A 192 1.60 35.92 32.09
CA ARG A 192 0.67 37.04 32.20
C ARG A 192 1.00 37.79 33.47
N LYS A 193 1.46 39.04 33.32
CA LYS A 193 1.56 40.03 34.40
C LYS A 193 0.20 40.12 35.10
N GLY A 194 0.07 39.39 36.20
CA GLY A 194 -1.13 39.35 37.03
C GLY A 194 -1.26 40.62 37.84
N ARG A 195 -2.46 41.20 37.79
CA ARG A 195 -2.93 42.29 38.66
C ARG A 195 -2.68 41.91 40.13
N PRO A 196 -2.25 42.84 41.01
CA PRO A 196 -1.88 42.48 42.39
C PRO A 196 -3.12 41.95 43.13
N VAL A 197 -3.09 40.69 43.53
CA VAL A 197 -4.09 40.11 44.42
C VAL A 197 -3.85 40.72 45.80
N LYS A 198 -4.83 41.47 46.32
CA LYS A 198 -4.77 42.03 47.67
C LYS A 198 -4.70 40.87 48.67
N LYS A 199 -3.67 40.86 49.52
CA LYS A 199 -3.48 39.85 50.58
C LYS A 199 -4.49 40.12 51.71
N THR A 200 -5.66 39.47 51.64
CA THR A 200 -6.80 39.69 52.55
C THR A 200 -6.82 38.82 53.81
N GLY A 201 -5.74 38.08 54.09
CA GLY A 201 -5.61 37.23 55.29
C GLY A 201 -4.68 37.81 56.36
N ALA A 202 -4.95 37.48 57.62
CA ALA A 202 -3.99 37.65 58.71
C ALA A 202 -2.87 36.60 58.60
N CYS A 203 -1.62 37.01 58.79
CA CYS A 203 -0.48 36.11 58.78
C CYS A 203 -0.58 35.07 59.91
N HIS A 204 -0.47 33.78 59.58
CA HIS A 204 -0.57 32.68 60.54
C HIS A 204 0.58 32.61 61.57
N ASN A 205 1.63 33.42 61.44
CA ASN A 205 2.73 33.49 62.42
C ASN A 205 2.63 34.70 63.36
N CYS A 206 2.26 35.89 62.87
CA CYS A 206 2.23 37.11 63.68
C CYS A 206 0.86 37.77 63.81
N GLY A 207 -0.17 37.21 63.17
CA GLY A 207 -1.54 37.72 63.18
C GLY A 207 -1.78 39.02 62.40
N LYS A 208 -0.74 39.66 61.86
CA LYS A 208 -0.87 40.92 61.11
C LYS A 208 -1.27 40.67 59.65
N GLN A 209 -2.14 41.52 59.10
CA GLN A 209 -2.62 41.42 57.72
C GLN A 209 -1.60 41.99 56.71
N GLY A 210 -1.77 41.67 55.43
CA GLY A 210 -0.98 42.24 54.34
C GLY A 210 0.26 41.43 53.93
N HIS A 211 0.57 40.31 54.60
CA HIS A 211 1.64 39.39 54.20
C HIS A 211 1.29 37.94 54.58
N TRP A 212 1.90 36.97 53.90
CA TRP A 212 1.78 35.55 54.23
C TRP A 212 2.91 35.11 55.16
N ILE A 213 2.79 33.93 55.78
CA ILE A 213 3.79 33.39 56.72
C ILE A 213 5.22 33.29 56.15
N ALA A 214 5.34 33.14 54.83
CA ALA A 214 6.61 33.10 54.11
C ALA A 214 7.35 34.45 54.10
N GLU A 215 6.62 35.56 54.22
CA GLU A 215 7.15 36.93 54.16
C GLU A 215 7.06 37.62 55.54
N CYS A 216 6.94 36.83 56.62
CA CYS A 216 6.73 37.38 57.95
C CYS A 216 7.99 38.06 58.50
N PRO A 217 7.99 39.38 58.77
CA PRO A 217 9.16 40.09 59.28
C PRO A 217 9.64 39.56 60.63
N SER A 218 8.73 38.97 61.41
CA SER A 218 9.04 38.36 62.70
C SER A 218 9.79 37.03 62.59
N ARG A 219 9.77 36.36 61.42
CA ARG A 219 10.58 35.14 61.20
C ARG A 219 12.04 35.47 60.86
N CYS A 220 12.30 36.59 60.19
CA CYS A 220 13.67 36.99 59.85
C CYS A 220 14.49 37.51 61.05
N ARG A 221 13.86 37.85 62.18
CA ARG A 221 14.57 38.38 63.37
C ARG A 221 14.98 37.31 64.40
N GLN A 222 14.79 36.03 64.11
CA GLN A 222 15.21 34.93 64.99
C GLN A 222 16.40 34.14 64.43
N ALA A 223 17.06 34.67 63.40
CA ALA A 223 18.28 34.13 62.82
C ALA A 223 19.43 35.14 62.98
N GLU A 224 19.64 35.61 64.22
CA GLU A 224 20.87 36.23 64.73
C GLU A 224 21.10 35.75 66.16
#